data_AF-C8V5W2-F1
#
_entry.id   AF-C8V5W2-F1
#
_cell.length_a   1.000
_cell.length_b   1.000
_cell.length_c   1.000
_cell.angle_alpha   90.00
_cell.angle_beta   90.00
_cell.angle_gamma   90.00
#
_symmetry.space_group_name_H-M   'P 1'
#
loop_
_entity.id
_entity.type
_entity.pdbx_description
1 polymer ?
#
loop_
_entity_poly.entity_id
_entity_poly.type
_entity_poly.pdbx_seq_one_letter_code
_entity_poly.pdbx_strand_id
1 'polypeptide(L)'
;MTYLQSIDVRYGEDPSSEPSDGIHTVDGTNADINAGFGGDFVWLVPRYNSNAANAVSNIRIIIQGDPDSAYVDLAKGAGGDYRYLRLERDGGNKITEVRLLRRNDEADSSVVRALGFDGASGDINKGRGGDYLYVVWKY
;
A
#
# COMPACT_ATOMS: atom_id res chain seq x y z
N MET A 1 1.74 -22.46 4.21
CA MET A 1 1.20 -21.26 3.54
C MET A 1 0.96 -20.20 4.59
N THR A 2 1.30 -18.95 4.30
CA THR A 2 0.96 -17.79 5.15
C THR A 2 0.14 -16.80 4.34
N TYR A 3 -0.77 -16.11 5.02
CA TYR A 3 -1.70 -15.15 4.43
C TYR A 3 -1.56 -13.81 5.13
N LEU A 4 -1.73 -12.74 4.36
CA LEU A 4 -1.74 -11.38 4.88
C LEU A 4 -2.89 -11.21 5.87
N GLN A 5 -2.57 -10.65 7.03
CA GLN A 5 -3.51 -10.41 8.12
C GLN A 5 -3.75 -8.92 8.32
N SER A 6 -2.69 -8.13 8.33
CA SER A 6 -2.76 -6.68 8.45
C SER A 6 -1.60 -6.04 7.69
N ILE A 7 -1.72 -4.73 7.49
CA ILE A 7 -0.64 -3.86 7.07
C ILE A 7 -0.60 -2.73 8.10
N ASP A 8 0.51 -2.62 8.81
CA ASP A 8 0.74 -1.53 9.74
C ASP A 8 1.33 -0.34 8.98
N VAL A 9 0.91 0.87 9.30
CA VAL A 9 1.51 2.11 8.76
C VAL A 9 2.56 2.60 9.75
N ARG A 10 3.76 2.93 9.27
CA ARG A 10 4.86 3.44 10.08
C ARG A 10 5.31 4.79 9.53
N TYR A 11 5.33 5.78 10.42
CA TYR A 11 5.90 7.09 10.13
C TYR A 11 7.35 7.17 10.57
N GLY A 12 8.13 8.01 9.92
CA GLY A 12 9.47 8.40 10.37
C GLY A 12 9.82 9.82 9.93
N GLU A 13 10.77 10.41 10.62
CA GLU A 13 11.25 11.77 10.34
C GLU A 13 12.48 11.78 9.41
N ASP A 14 13.10 10.61 9.18
CA ASP A 14 14.30 10.44 8.36
C ASP A 14 14.23 9.11 7.56
N PRO A 15 14.78 9.05 6.32
CA PRO A 15 14.75 7.84 5.51
C PRO A 15 15.35 6.61 6.19
N SER A 16 16.32 6.77 7.08
CA SER A 16 16.94 5.67 7.84
C SER A 16 15.98 4.99 8.82
N SER A 17 14.80 5.56 9.04
CA SER A 17 13.72 4.97 9.84
C SER A 17 12.92 3.90 9.07
N GLU A 18 13.24 3.65 7.80
CA GLU A 18 12.58 2.62 6.99
C GLU A 18 12.59 1.26 7.70
N PRO A 19 11.42 0.65 7.95
CA PRO A 19 11.35 -0.67 8.55
C PRO A 19 11.96 -1.72 7.63
N SER A 20 12.86 -2.55 8.16
CA SER A 20 13.48 -3.65 7.40
C SER A 20 12.50 -4.73 6.97
N ASP A 21 11.35 -4.82 7.65
CA ASP A 21 10.23 -5.72 7.34
C ASP A 21 9.12 -5.03 6.53
N GLY A 22 9.39 -3.85 5.97
CA GLY A 22 8.44 -3.09 5.14
C GLY A 22 8.07 -3.77 3.82
N ILE A 23 6.96 -3.33 3.22
CA ILE A 23 6.59 -3.69 1.85
C ILE A 23 7.53 -2.96 0.91
N HIS A 24 8.41 -3.70 0.24
CA HIS A 24 9.29 -3.14 -0.79
C HIS A 24 8.57 -3.01 -2.14
N THR A 25 9.14 -2.17 -2.99
CA THR A 25 8.70 -2.02 -4.38
C THR A 25 9.06 -3.25 -5.22
N VAL A 26 8.32 -3.48 -6.31
CA VAL A 26 8.55 -4.60 -7.24
C VAL A 26 9.98 -4.55 -7.83
N ASP A 27 10.51 -3.36 -8.07
CA ASP A 27 11.81 -3.11 -8.69
C ASP A 27 12.92 -2.74 -7.71
N GLY A 28 12.65 -2.73 -6.40
CA GLY A 28 13.62 -2.37 -5.36
C GLY A 28 13.92 -0.87 -5.26
N THR A 29 13.10 -0.02 -5.88
CA THR A 29 13.12 1.44 -5.70
C THR A 29 12.46 1.89 -4.39
N ASN A 30 12.29 3.20 -4.21
CA ASN A 30 11.84 3.82 -2.98
C ASN A 30 10.41 3.41 -2.55
N ALA A 31 10.30 2.82 -1.35
CA ALA A 31 9.05 2.38 -0.74
C ALA A 31 8.32 3.44 0.11
N ASP A 32 8.92 4.62 0.32
CA ASP A 32 8.27 5.72 1.04
C ASP A 32 7.05 6.24 0.26
N ILE A 33 5.85 6.07 0.83
CA ILE A 33 4.59 6.50 0.23
C ILE A 33 4.58 8.02 -0.05
N ASN A 34 5.29 8.81 0.74
CA ASN A 34 5.37 10.27 0.59
C ASN A 34 6.54 10.76 -0.25
N ALA A 35 7.30 9.86 -0.89
CA ALA A 35 8.44 10.24 -1.71
C ALA A 35 8.07 11.31 -2.75
N GLY A 36 8.77 12.45 -2.71
CA GLY A 36 8.54 13.58 -3.62
C GLY A 36 7.47 14.59 -3.17
N PHE A 37 6.77 14.35 -2.06
CA PHE A 37 5.71 15.22 -1.57
C PHE A 37 6.03 15.97 -0.27
N GLY A 38 7.16 15.65 0.37
CA GLY A 38 7.51 16.16 1.70
C GLY A 38 6.65 15.56 2.81
N GLY A 39 6.69 16.15 4.01
CA GLY A 39 6.03 15.61 5.19
C GLY A 39 6.83 14.50 5.87
N ASP A 40 6.14 13.65 6.62
CA ASP A 40 6.74 12.48 7.26
C ASP A 40 7.02 11.41 6.19
N PHE A 41 8.07 10.62 6.38
CA PHE A 41 8.24 9.38 5.63
C PHE A 41 7.18 8.38 6.08
N VAL A 42 6.60 7.65 5.13
CA VAL A 42 5.49 6.72 5.41
C VAL A 42 5.82 5.38 4.76
N TRP A 43 5.86 4.32 5.56
CA TRP A 43 6.04 2.95 5.08
C TRP A 43 4.90 2.04 5.52
N LEU A 44 4.71 0.98 4.74
CA LEU A 44 3.75 -0.08 5.01
C LEU A 44 4.48 -1.32 5.48
N VAL A 45 3.99 -1.99 6.53
CA VAL A 45 4.62 -3.20 7.09
C VAL A 45 3.60 -4.33 7.13
N PRO A 46 3.77 -5.41 6.34
CA PRO A 46 2.80 -6.48 6.27
C PRO A 46 2.95 -7.45 7.44
N ARG A 47 1.83 -7.98 7.94
CA ARG A 47 1.80 -9.05 8.94
C ARG A 47 1.16 -10.29 8.35
N TYR A 48 1.87 -11.40 8.40
CA TYR A 48 1.42 -12.68 7.85
C TYR A 48 1.26 -13.73 8.96
N ASN A 49 0.29 -14.63 8.82
CA ASN A 49 0.21 -15.85 9.61
C ASN A 49 -0.50 -16.98 8.84
N SER A 50 -0.65 -18.16 9.43
CA SER A 50 -1.27 -19.33 8.77
C SER A 50 -2.81 -19.37 8.83
N ASN A 51 -3.48 -18.39 9.45
CA ASN A 51 -4.93 -18.37 9.61
C ASN A 51 -5.62 -17.78 8.37
N ALA A 52 -6.17 -18.66 7.52
CA ALA A 52 -6.91 -18.26 6.33
C ALA A 52 -8.30 -17.66 6.63
N ALA A 53 -8.94 -18.03 7.76
CA ALA A 53 -10.34 -17.70 8.03
C ALA A 53 -10.60 -16.19 8.08
N ASN A 54 -9.62 -15.44 8.60
CA ASN A 54 -9.67 -13.98 8.71
C ASN A 54 -8.62 -13.31 7.82
N ALA A 55 -8.04 -14.00 6.84
CA ALA A 55 -7.03 -13.39 5.99
C ALA A 55 -7.60 -12.30 5.06
N VAL A 56 -6.75 -11.34 4.71
CA VAL A 56 -7.08 -10.29 3.74
C VAL A 56 -7.29 -10.93 2.37
N SER A 57 -8.28 -10.43 1.63
CA SER A 57 -8.67 -10.90 0.30
C SER A 57 -8.65 -9.79 -0.75
N ASN A 58 -8.69 -8.52 -0.32
CA ASN A 58 -8.58 -7.35 -1.19
C ASN A 58 -8.07 -6.15 -0.40
N ILE A 59 -7.40 -5.22 -1.08
CA ILE A 59 -6.85 -4.00 -0.51
C ILE A 59 -7.39 -2.80 -1.29
N ARG A 60 -8.05 -1.87 -0.60
CA ARG A 60 -8.64 -0.67 -1.19
C ARG A 60 -7.99 0.59 -0.65
N ILE A 61 -7.81 1.59 -1.52
CA ILE A 61 -7.45 2.95 -1.13
C ILE A 61 -8.72 3.79 -1.02
N ILE A 62 -8.83 4.52 0.08
CA ILE A 62 -9.85 5.54 0.31
C ILE A 62 -9.13 6.89 0.26
N ILE A 63 -9.70 7.86 -0.47
CA ILE A 63 -9.21 9.24 -0.54
C ILE A 63 -10.39 10.15 -0.23
N GLN A 64 -10.21 11.10 0.70
CA GLN A 64 -11.27 11.98 1.18
C GLN A 64 -10.71 13.29 1.74
N GLY A 65 -11.52 14.36 1.68
CA GLY A 65 -11.09 15.70 2.13
C GLY A 65 -11.03 15.86 3.65
N ASP A 66 -11.88 15.13 4.39
CA ASP A 66 -11.94 15.20 5.85
C ASP A 66 -11.18 14.03 6.50
N PRO A 67 -10.49 14.26 7.63
CA PRO A 67 -9.78 13.19 8.32
C PRO A 67 -10.75 12.17 8.91
N ASP A 68 -10.39 10.89 8.82
CA ASP A 68 -11.06 9.80 9.51
C ASP A 68 -10.13 9.22 10.59
N SER A 69 -10.52 9.42 11.85
CA SER A 69 -9.76 8.92 13.01
C SER A 69 -9.78 7.40 13.15
N ALA A 70 -10.62 6.68 12.40
CA ALA A 70 -10.62 5.21 12.38
C ALA A 70 -9.45 4.63 11.57
N TYR A 71 -8.75 5.45 10.79
CA TYR A 71 -7.67 5.02 9.91
C TYR A 71 -6.37 5.81 10.16
N VAL A 72 -5.27 5.24 9.67
CA VAL A 72 -3.94 5.85 9.73
C VAL A 72 -3.64 6.47 8.37
N ASP A 73 -3.40 7.78 8.35
CA ASP A 73 -3.23 8.58 7.14
C ASP A 73 -1.90 8.31 6.42
N LEU A 74 -1.96 7.85 5.18
CA LEU A 74 -0.76 7.61 4.37
C LEU A 74 -0.16 8.91 3.81
N ALA A 75 -0.84 10.05 3.97
CA ALA A 75 -0.42 11.37 3.54
C ALA A 75 0.28 12.19 4.61
N LYS A 76 0.63 11.57 5.75
CA LYS A 76 0.98 12.30 6.97
C LYS A 76 1.99 13.41 6.73
N GLY A 77 1.60 14.64 7.05
CA GLY A 77 2.46 15.83 6.93
C GLY A 77 2.66 16.37 5.51
N ALA A 78 2.23 15.67 4.47
CA ALA A 78 2.41 16.08 3.07
C ALA A 78 1.27 16.95 2.52
N GLY A 79 0.17 17.09 3.27
CA GLY A 79 -1.00 17.87 2.87
C GLY A 79 -1.86 17.21 1.76
N GLY A 80 -2.88 17.94 1.32
CA GLY A 80 -3.91 17.46 0.39
C GLY A 80 -4.95 16.54 1.06
N ASP A 81 -5.72 15.81 0.24
CA ASP A 81 -6.76 14.89 0.72
C ASP A 81 -6.16 13.74 1.54
N TYR A 82 -6.79 13.37 2.64
CA TYR A 82 -6.38 12.22 3.43
C TYR A 82 -6.53 10.93 2.64
N ARG A 83 -5.66 9.96 2.90
CA ARG A 83 -5.72 8.67 2.21
C ARG A 83 -5.41 7.49 3.11
N TYR A 84 -6.18 6.43 2.95
CA TYR A 84 -6.24 5.33 3.90
C TYR A 84 -6.24 3.96 3.21
N LEU A 85 -5.61 2.99 3.86
CA LEU A 85 -5.74 1.57 3.50
C LEU A 85 -6.96 0.96 4.17
N ARG A 86 -7.78 0.29 3.37
CA ARG A 86 -8.85 -0.60 3.86
C ARG A 86 -8.56 -2.03 3.42
N LEU A 87 -8.54 -2.93 4.39
CA LEU A 87 -8.34 -4.37 4.17
C LEU A 87 -9.69 -5.08 4.21
N GLU A 88 -10.02 -5.79 3.13
CA GLU A 88 -11.29 -6.50 2.97
C GLU A 88 -11.04 -8.01 3.07
N ARG A 89 -11.93 -8.76 3.72
CA ARG A 89 -11.71 -10.16 4.10
C ARG A 89 -12.74 -11.15 3.53
N ASP A 90 -13.76 -10.65 2.86
CA ASP A 90 -14.94 -11.42 2.44
C ASP A 90 -14.72 -12.21 1.13
N GLY A 91 -13.59 -12.01 0.44
CA GLY A 91 -13.28 -12.70 -0.83
C GLY A 91 -12.80 -14.14 -0.65
N GLY A 92 -13.02 -14.99 -1.65
CA GLY A 92 -12.66 -16.42 -1.60
C GLY A 92 -11.16 -16.68 -1.56
N ASN A 93 -10.39 -15.98 -2.39
CA ASN A 93 -8.92 -16.08 -2.41
C ASN A 93 -8.30 -15.15 -1.36
N LYS A 94 -7.22 -15.61 -0.71
CA LYS A 94 -6.57 -14.89 0.39
C LYS A 94 -5.19 -14.43 -0.03
N ILE A 95 -4.85 -13.18 0.26
CA ILE A 95 -3.57 -12.59 -0.15
C ILE A 95 -2.42 -13.29 0.56
N THR A 96 -1.38 -13.67 -0.17
CA THR A 96 -0.21 -14.40 0.33
C THR A 96 1.08 -13.59 0.19
N GLU A 97 1.08 -12.60 -0.68
CA GLU A 97 2.22 -11.72 -0.94
C GLU A 97 1.73 -10.32 -1.34
N VAL A 98 2.41 -9.28 -0.85
CA VAL A 98 2.22 -7.89 -1.30
C VAL A 98 3.55 -7.24 -1.70
N ARG A 99 3.47 -6.28 -2.62
CA ARG A 99 4.54 -5.36 -3.02
C ARG A 99 3.96 -3.97 -3.31
N LEU A 100 4.83 -2.97 -3.39
CA LEU A 100 4.50 -1.67 -3.96
C LEU A 100 4.86 -1.63 -5.45
N LEU A 101 3.98 -1.07 -6.28
CA LEU A 101 4.25 -0.80 -7.69
C LEU A 101 4.27 0.70 -7.89
N ARG A 102 5.48 1.27 -8.00
CA ARG A 102 5.72 2.70 -8.28
C ARG A 102 6.04 2.87 -9.76
N ARG A 103 5.40 3.82 -10.44
CA ARG A 103 5.50 3.98 -11.90
C ARG A 103 5.33 5.43 -12.33
N ASN A 104 5.85 5.77 -13.52
CA ASN A 104 5.62 7.07 -14.15
C ASN A 104 4.34 7.12 -15.01
N ASP A 105 3.65 5.99 -15.15
CA ASP A 105 2.40 5.79 -15.88
C ASP A 105 1.41 4.94 -15.07
N GLU A 106 0.12 5.06 -15.39
CA GLU A 106 -0.92 4.25 -14.74
C GLU A 106 -0.71 2.76 -14.99
N ALA A 107 -1.02 1.93 -13.98
CA ALA A 107 -1.07 0.48 -14.13
C ALA A 107 -2.52 0.00 -14.21
N ASP A 108 -2.90 -0.56 -15.36
CA ASP A 108 -4.14 -1.31 -15.48
C ASP A 108 -3.95 -2.79 -15.09
N SER A 109 -5.05 -3.56 -15.14
CA SER A 109 -5.02 -4.98 -14.78
C SER A 109 -4.13 -5.83 -15.70
N SER A 110 -3.88 -5.40 -16.94
CA SER A 110 -2.99 -6.11 -17.86
C SER A 110 -1.53 -5.92 -17.46
N VAL A 111 -1.13 -4.70 -17.07
CA VAL A 111 0.20 -4.40 -16.55
C VAL A 111 0.46 -5.17 -15.26
N VAL A 112 -0.49 -5.14 -14.32
CA VAL A 112 -0.39 -5.85 -13.02
C VAL A 112 -0.18 -7.36 -13.24
N ARG A 113 -0.95 -7.97 -14.14
CA ARG A 113 -0.82 -9.39 -14.48
C ARG A 113 0.48 -9.72 -15.20
N ALA A 114 0.94 -8.86 -16.11
CA ALA A 114 2.22 -9.04 -16.79
C ALA A 114 3.42 -9.04 -15.82
N LEU A 115 3.28 -8.35 -14.69
CA LEU A 115 4.25 -8.35 -13.59
C LEU A 115 4.09 -9.54 -12.63
N GLY A 116 3.13 -10.43 -12.87
CA GLY A 116 2.91 -11.64 -12.08
C GLY A 116 2.10 -11.44 -10.81
N PHE A 117 1.31 -10.37 -10.72
CA PHE A 117 0.39 -10.11 -9.61
C PHE A 117 -1.06 -10.39 -10.01
N ASP A 118 -1.88 -10.77 -9.04
CA ASP A 118 -3.29 -11.12 -9.25
C ASP A 118 -4.22 -9.90 -9.11
N GLY A 119 -3.80 -8.88 -8.36
CA GLY A 119 -4.57 -7.67 -8.13
C GLY A 119 -3.73 -6.48 -7.69
N ALA A 120 -4.37 -5.31 -7.72
CA ALA A 120 -3.80 -4.03 -7.34
C ALA A 120 -4.84 -3.13 -6.67
N SER A 121 -4.39 -2.27 -5.76
CA SER A 121 -5.22 -1.26 -5.14
C SER A 121 -5.55 -0.13 -6.13
N GLY A 122 -6.34 0.85 -5.69
CA GLY A 122 -6.34 2.16 -6.38
C GLY A 122 -4.98 2.85 -6.26
N ASP A 123 -4.75 3.86 -7.09
CA ASP A 123 -3.55 4.71 -6.99
C ASP A 123 -3.57 5.53 -5.69
N ILE A 124 -2.54 5.32 -4.87
CA ILE A 124 -2.31 6.02 -3.60
C ILE A 124 -1.98 7.49 -3.84
N ASN A 125 -1.31 7.81 -4.95
CA ASN A 125 -0.89 9.16 -5.28
C ASN A 125 -1.92 9.96 -6.08
N LYS A 126 -3.11 9.39 -6.29
CA LYS A 126 -4.17 10.02 -7.07
C LYS A 126 -4.46 11.43 -6.57
N GLY A 127 -4.36 12.40 -7.48
CA GLY A 127 -4.62 13.81 -7.20
C GLY A 127 -3.44 14.59 -6.59
N ARG A 128 -2.30 13.95 -6.30
CA ARG A 128 -1.08 14.64 -5.83
C ARG A 128 -0.13 15.04 -6.96
N GLY A 129 -0.31 14.45 -8.15
CA GLY A 129 0.68 14.51 -9.22
C GLY A 129 1.91 13.63 -8.91
N GLY A 130 2.94 13.69 -9.76
CA GLY A 130 4.14 12.87 -9.59
C GLY A 130 3.97 11.47 -10.18
N ASP A 131 4.44 10.46 -9.45
CA ASP A 131 4.36 9.06 -9.82
C ASP A 131 3.06 8.40 -9.36
N TYR A 132 2.70 7.29 -10.01
CA TYR A 132 1.60 6.41 -9.62
C TYR A 132 2.13 5.38 -8.63
N LEU A 133 1.33 5.06 -7.62
CA LEU A 133 1.72 4.13 -6.58
C LEU A 133 0.58 3.21 -6.17
N TYR A 134 0.80 1.91 -6.27
CA TYR A 134 -0.20 0.88 -5.96
C TYR A 134 0.34 -0.13 -4.96
N VAL A 135 -0.52 -0.70 -4.12
CA VAL A 135 -0.24 -1.98 -3.47
C VAL A 135 -0.71 -3.08 -4.40
N VAL A 136 0.20 -3.96 -4.82
CA VAL A 136 -0.09 -5.12 -5.67
C VAL A 136 0.06 -6.41 -4.86
N TRP A 137 -0.69 -7.45 -5.22
CA TRP A 137 -0.72 -8.69 -4.43
C TRP A 137 -0.89 -9.96 -5.25
N LYS A 138 -0.57 -11.09 -4.60
CA LYS A 138 -0.87 -12.45 -5.05
C LYS A 138 -1.77 -13.17 -4.05
N TYR A 139 -2.49 -14.18 -4.52
CA TYR A 139 -3.31 -15.08 -3.70
C TYR A 139 -2.61 -16.36 -3.25
#